data_AF-A0A6G2DGK9-F1
#
_entry.id   AF-A0A6G2DGK9-F1
#
_cell.length_a   1.000
_cell.length_b   1.000
_cell.length_c   1.000
_cell.angle_alpha   90.00
_cell.angle_beta   90.00
_cell.angle_gamma   90.00
#
_symmetry.space_group_name_H-M   'P 1'
#
loop_
_entity.id
_entity.type
_entity.pdbx_description
1 polymer ?
#
loop_
_entity_poly.entity_id
_entity_poly.type
_entity_poly.pdbx_seq_one_letter_code
_entity_poly.pdbx_strand_id
1 'polypeptide(L)' 'TDDDVIVNEIAPRPHNSGHYSIEACDFSQFDTHILGVLGAQLPAIKLHAPAVMLNVLGQHVEAAEKYVAENPSAHLHM' A
#
# COMPACT_ATOMS: atom_id res chain seq x y z
N THR A 1 -0.50 -21.62 21.00
CA THR A 1 -1.12 -20.68 21.97
C THR A 1 -1.91 -19.65 21.21
N ASP A 2 -2.84 -18.94 21.85
CA ASP A 2 -3.77 -18.01 21.16
C ASP A 2 -3.07 -16.84 20.43
N ASP A 3 -1.74 -16.70 20.57
CA ASP A 3 -0.87 -15.70 19.94
C ASP A 3 0.09 -16.26 18.87
N ASP A 4 -0.11 -17.50 18.41
CA ASP A 4 0.79 -18.09 17.41
C ASP A 4 0.60 -17.45 16.03
N VAL A 5 1.69 -17.00 15.41
CA VAL A 5 1.69 -16.50 14.03
C VAL A 5 1.78 -17.67 13.06
N ILE A 6 0.77 -17.82 12.21
CA ILE A 6 0.70 -18.89 11.21
C ILE A 6 0.73 -18.28 9.80
N VAL A 7 1.53 -18.86 8.91
CA VAL A 7 1.55 -18.48 7.50
C VAL A 7 0.28 -19.00 6.82
N ASN A 8 -0.51 -18.09 6.24
CA ASN A 8 -1.72 -18.45 5.49
C ASN A 8 -1.42 -18.72 4.00
N GLU A 9 -0.92 -17.72 3.29
CA GLU A 9 -0.66 -17.76 1.85
C GLU A 9 0.49 -16.82 1.45
N ILE A 10 0.99 -16.97 0.21
CA ILE A 10 2.07 -16.14 -0.34
C ILE A 10 1.64 -15.57 -1.70
N ALA A 11 1.76 -14.26 -1.85
CA ALA A 11 1.67 -13.59 -3.14
C ALA A 11 3.09 -13.25 -3.64
N PRO A 12 3.61 -13.91 -4.71
CA PRO A 12 4.96 -13.67 -5.22
C PRO A 12 5.03 -12.42 -6.13
N ARG A 13 4.46 -11.31 -5.67
CA ARG A 13 4.30 -10.05 -6.41
C ARG A 13 3.98 -8.91 -5.44
N PRO A 14 4.00 -7.64 -5.88
CA PRO A 14 3.33 -6.56 -5.15
C PRO A 14 1.89 -6.96 -4.78
N HIS A 15 1.46 -6.60 -3.58
CA HIS A 15 0.21 -7.06 -2.99
C HIS A 15 -0.68 -5.89 -2.57
N ASN A 16 -2.00 -6.09 -2.57
CA ASN A 16 -2.99 -5.04 -2.29
C ASN A 16 -2.74 -4.37 -0.93
N SER A 17 -2.43 -5.17 0.10
CA SER A 17 -2.12 -4.69 1.45
C SER A 17 -0.86 -3.80 1.55
N GLY A 18 -0.06 -3.70 0.49
CA GLY A 18 1.14 -2.85 0.45
C GLY A 18 0.94 -1.48 -0.21
N HIS A 19 -0.22 -1.15 -0.78
CA HIS A 19 -0.38 0.08 -1.58
C HIS A 19 -0.21 1.36 -0.74
N TYR A 20 -0.49 1.30 0.57
CA TYR A 20 -0.25 2.41 1.49
C TYR A 20 1.19 2.95 1.46
N SER A 21 2.16 2.10 1.06
CA SER A 21 3.57 2.46 1.02
C SER A 21 3.90 3.54 -0.02
N ILE A 22 3.01 3.84 -0.97
CA ILE A 22 3.23 4.91 -1.94
C ILE A 22 3.25 6.28 -1.24
N GLU A 23 2.28 6.56 -0.37
CA GLU A 23 2.19 7.85 0.35
C GLU A 23 2.87 7.81 1.71
N ALA A 24 2.88 6.66 2.38
CA ALA A 24 3.24 6.58 3.79
C ALA A 24 4.71 6.21 4.06
N CYS A 25 5.44 5.71 3.06
CA CYS A 25 6.83 5.29 3.20
C CYS A 25 7.77 6.11 2.30
N ASP A 26 9.07 6.02 2.55
CA ASP A 26 10.11 6.62 1.70
C ASP A 26 10.31 5.89 0.36
N PHE A 27 9.92 4.63 0.28
CA PHE A 27 9.85 3.84 -0.94
C PHE A 27 8.59 2.99 -0.95
N SER A 28 7.91 2.94 -2.10
CA SER A 28 6.77 2.05 -2.29
C SER A 28 7.22 0.60 -2.50
N GLN A 29 6.27 -0.32 -2.32
CA GLN A 29 6.47 -1.72 -2.72
C GLN A 29 6.82 -1.86 -4.22
N PHE A 30 6.42 -0.90 -5.06
CA PHE A 30 6.69 -0.92 -6.49
C PHE A 30 8.12 -0.44 -6.79
N ASP A 31 8.60 0.60 -6.11
CA ASP A 31 9.98 1.07 -6.23
C ASP A 31 10.96 -0.04 -5.87
N THR A 32 10.73 -0.67 -4.72
CA THR A 32 11.57 -1.78 -4.24
C THR A 32 11.44 -3.04 -5.10
N HIS A 33 10.26 -3.31 -5.66
CA HIS A 33 10.08 -4.40 -6.62
C HIS A 33 10.95 -4.21 -7.87
N ILE A 34 10.97 -2.99 -8.44
CA ILE A 34 11.81 -2.67 -9.60
C ILE A 34 13.30 -2.78 -9.24
N LEU A 35 13.73 -2.22 -8.10
CA LEU A 35 15.12 -2.35 -7.65
C LEU A 35 15.53 -3.83 -7.51
N GLY A 36 14.66 -4.65 -6.93
CA GLY A 36 14.89 -6.09 -6.79
C GLY A 36 15.01 -6.82 -8.13
N VAL A 37 14.13 -6.52 -9.09
CA VAL A 37 14.18 -7.09 -10.45
C VAL A 37 15.48 -6.70 -11.17
N LEU A 38 15.97 -5.48 -10.97
CA LEU A 38 17.22 -4.99 -11.56
C LEU A 38 18.47 -5.46 -10.82
N GLY A 39 18.35 -6.16 -9.69
CA GLY A 39 19.48 -6.56 -8.85
C GLY A 39 20.18 -5.38 -8.17
N ALA A 40 19.50 -4.24 -8.02
CA ALA A 40 20.01 -3.07 -7.35
C ALA A 40 19.99 -3.24 -5.82
N GLN A 41 20.74 -2.40 -5.11
CA GLN A 41 20.72 -2.38 -3.64
C GLN A 41 19.35 -1.93 -3.13
N LEU A 42 18.76 -2.72 -2.24
CA LEU A 42 17.49 -2.38 -1.60
C LEU A 42 17.73 -1.42 -0.42
N PRO A 43 16.99 -0.30 -0.33
CA PRO A 43 17.08 0.62 0.79
C PRO A 43 16.42 0.03 2.05
N ALA A 44 16.76 0.59 3.21
CA ALA A 44 15.96 0.39 4.42
C ALA A 44 14.69 1.24 4.31
N ILE A 45 13.53 0.64 4.58
CA ILE A 45 12.22 1.29 4.44
C ILE A 45 11.81 1.95 5.75
N LYS A 46 11.34 3.19 5.68
CA LYS A 46 10.84 3.96 6.81
C LYS A 46 9.41 4.42 6.58
N LEU A 47 8.55 4.15 7.56
CA LEU A 47 7.21 4.75 7.64
C LEU A 47 7.34 6.24 8.05
N HIS A 48 6.87 7.14 7.19
CA HIS A 48 6.84 8.58 7.46
C HIS A 48 5.71 8.96 8.41
N ALA A 49 4.52 8.41 8.20
CA ALA A 49 3.34 8.65 9.00
C ALA A 49 2.43 7.43 9.00
N PRO A 50 1.64 7.18 10.06
CA PRO A 50 0.59 6.17 10.04
C PRO A 50 -0.42 6.44 8.91
N ALA A 51 -0.89 5.38 8.26
CA ALA A 51 -1.83 5.48 7.16
C ALA A 51 -2.95 4.43 7.28
N VAL A 52 -4.12 4.77 6.73
CA VAL A 52 -5.23 3.84 6.53
C VAL A 52 -5.52 3.77 5.05
N MET A 53 -5.49 2.55 4.51
CA MET A 53 -5.75 2.29 3.10
C MET A 53 -7.11 1.60 2.95
N LEU A 54 -7.93 2.08 2.02
CA LEU A 54 -9.24 1.54 1.74
C LEU A 54 -9.31 1.13 0.27
N ASN A 55 -9.83 -0.08 0.00
CA ASN A 55 -10.13 -0.49 -1.36
C ASN A 55 -11.40 0.19 -1.86
N VAL A 56 -11.32 0.84 -3.02
CA VAL A 56 -12.47 1.35 -3.75
C VAL A 56 -12.90 0.28 -4.76
N LEU A 57 -14.02 -0.37 -4.48
CA LEU A 57 -14.64 -1.33 -5.40
C LEU A 57 -15.55 -0.59 -6.37
N GLY A 58 -16.02 -1.26 -7.43
CA GLY A 58 -16.89 -0.65 -8.45
C GLY A 58 -18.10 0.09 -7.86
N GLN A 59 -18.75 -0.49 -6.84
CA GLN A 59 -19.89 0.16 -6.16
C GLN A 59 -19.50 1.33 -5.24
N HIS A 60 -18.21 1.60 -5.03
CA HIS A 60 -17.71 2.65 -4.14
C HIS A 60 -17.13 3.86 -4.88
N VAL A 61 -17.00 3.81 -6.22
CA VAL A 61 -16.29 4.83 -7.00
C VAL A 61 -16.86 6.22 -6.80
N GLU A 62 -18.16 6.40 -7.01
CA GLU A 62 -18.84 7.70 -6.84
C GLU A 62 -18.67 8.26 -5.42
N ALA A 63 -18.74 7.40 -4.41
CA ALA A 63 -18.53 7.79 -3.02
C ALA A 63 -17.07 8.20 -2.75
N ALA A 64 -16.10 7.49 -3.32
CA ALA A 64 -14.68 7.80 -3.17
C ALA A 64 -14.31 9.13 -3.84
N GLU A 65 -14.83 9.39 -5.05
CA GLU A 65 -14.62 10.65 -5.77
C GLU A 65 -15.17 11.85 -4.97
N LYS A 66 -16.36 11.70 -4.38
CA LYS A 66 -16.89 12.73 -3.48
C LYS A 66 -16.05 12.89 -2.21
N TYR A 67 -15.66 11.78 -1.60
CA TYR A 67 -14.90 11.80 -0.35
C TYR A 67 -13.56 12.53 -0.49
N VAL A 68 -12.80 12.28 -1.57
CA VAL A 68 -11.50 12.94 -1.79
C VAL A 68 -11.65 14.45 -2.03
N ALA A 69 -12.75 14.89 -2.66
CA ALA A 69 -13.04 16.31 -2.84
C ALA A 69 -13.28 17.05 -1.50
N GLU A 70 -13.83 16.35 -0.51
CA GLU A 70 -14.12 16.89 0.83
C GLU A 70 -12.97 16.68 1.83
N ASN A 71 -12.05 15.76 1.55
CA ASN A 71 -10.98 15.34 2.45
C ASN A 71 -9.59 15.43 1.77
N PRO A 72 -8.91 16.59 1.81
CA PRO A 72 -7.67 16.81 1.08
C PRO A 72 -6.49 15.97 1.57
N SER A 73 -6.59 15.33 2.74
CA SER A 73 -5.60 14.37 3.24
C SER A 73 -5.78 12.96 2.65
N ALA A 74 -6.86 12.71 1.93
CA ALA A 74 -7.08 11.46 1.22
C ALA A 74 -6.36 11.48 -0.13
N HIS A 75 -5.75 10.36 -0.49
CA HIS A 75 -5.05 10.18 -1.76
C HIS A 75 -5.77 9.07 -2.53
N LEU A 76 -6.43 9.44 -3.63
CA LEU A 76 -7.21 8.51 -4.45
C LEU A 76 -6.35 7.93 -5.58
N HIS A 77 -6.26 6.60 -5.64
CA HIS A 77 -5.59 5.84 -6.70
C HIS A 77 -6.62 4.91 -7.33
N MET A 78 -6.76 4.97 -8.65
CA MET A 78 -7.75 4.22 -9.46
C MET A 78 -7.06 3.27 -10.42
#